data_AF-A0AAW3MVS9-F1
#
_entry.id   AF-A0AAW3MVS9-F1
#
_cell.length_a   1.000
_cell.length_b   1.000
_cell.length_c   1.000
_cell.angle_alpha   90.00
_cell.angle_beta   90.00
_cell.angle_gamma   90.00
#
_symmetry.space_group_name_H-M   'P 1'
#
loop_
_entity.id
_entity.type
_entity.pdbx_description
1 polymer ?
#
loop_
_entity_poly.entity_id
_entity_poly.type
_entity_poly.pdbx_seq_one_letter_code
_entity_poly.pdbx_strand_id
1 'polypeptide(L)'
;MRDIVISQLESLLKKGDVRKSLEVMRGWLAIAEPGEPEQLLVETNASFRPRVALLMRDLLSRYPSTIVGAPMLLYAAPDFEDKSSTWARCLQLPFPGPEAGQPCEDLHFLGWLQADTPLPIALPFHPEKYSHEVPWMKPTSVVALFRSHPGLFDLDSVELPNQWWGKLFRSVSANIHLTARLLLPYPDALEAARVLQACTRGEPVPDKGLFLTDSAWNLARDEAALFQESCRHLFRDALG
;
A
#
# COMPACT_ATOMS: atom_id res chain seq x y z
N MET A 1 -16.40 -9.57 20.31
CA MET A 1 -16.28 -10.65 19.30
C MET A 1 -14.82 -10.98 19.00
N ARG A 2 -13.96 -9.96 18.85
CA ARG A 2 -12.50 -10.09 18.69
C ARG A 2 -11.81 -11.00 19.72
N ASP A 3 -12.06 -10.85 21.02
CA ASP A 3 -11.44 -11.70 22.07
C ASP A 3 -11.71 -13.20 21.89
N ILE A 4 -12.90 -13.55 21.39
CA ILE A 4 -13.30 -14.92 21.09
C ILE A 4 -12.48 -15.43 19.90
N VAL A 5 -12.31 -14.60 18.87
CA VAL A 5 -11.52 -14.94 17.68
C VAL A 5 -10.05 -15.15 18.05
N ILE A 6 -9.46 -14.26 18.84
CA ILE A 6 -8.07 -14.40 19.33
C ILE A 6 -7.90 -15.73 20.08
N SER A 7 -8.76 -15.97 21.09
CA SER A 7 -8.70 -17.19 21.90
C SER A 7 -8.85 -18.47 21.06
N GLN A 8 -9.75 -18.45 20.06
CA GLN A 8 -9.94 -19.57 19.14
C GLN A 8 -8.72 -19.77 18.23
N LEU A 9 -8.20 -18.71 17.63
CA LEU A 9 -7.05 -18.77 16.73
C LEU A 9 -5.82 -19.30 17.45
N GLU A 10 -5.51 -18.79 18.64
CA GLU A 10 -4.35 -19.27 19.43
C GLU A 10 -4.50 -20.76 19.78
N SER A 11 -5.70 -21.19 20.18
CA SER A 11 -5.99 -22.59 20.49
C SER A 11 -5.83 -23.51 19.27
N LEU A 12 -6.35 -23.10 18.10
CA LEU A 12 -6.27 -23.87 16.86
C LEU A 12 -4.84 -23.93 16.32
N LEU A 13 -4.13 -22.80 16.32
CA LEU A 13 -2.73 -22.71 15.90
C LEU A 13 -1.81 -23.53 16.81
N LYS A 14 -2.10 -23.58 18.11
CA LYS A 14 -1.39 -24.45 19.06
C LYS A 14 -1.60 -25.93 18.75
N LYS A 15 -2.80 -26.31 18.29
CA LYS A 15 -3.15 -27.69 17.90
C LYS A 15 -2.71 -28.04 16.47
N GLY A 16 -2.23 -27.07 15.69
CA GLY A 16 -1.88 -27.26 14.28
C GLY A 16 -3.09 -27.41 13.34
N ASP A 17 -4.30 -27.02 13.76
CA ASP A 17 -5.51 -27.13 12.96
C ASP A 17 -5.66 -25.94 11.98
N VAL A 18 -4.79 -25.91 10.97
CA VAL A 18 -4.68 -24.81 9.99
C VAL A 18 -6.00 -24.57 9.26
N ARG A 19 -6.71 -25.63 8.89
CA ARG A 19 -7.99 -25.53 8.17
C ARG A 19 -9.02 -24.75 8.98
N LYS A 20 -9.20 -25.09 10.27
CA LYS A 20 -10.13 -24.36 11.11
C LYS A 20 -9.66 -22.94 11.41
N SER A 21 -8.35 -22.71 11.55
CA SER A 21 -7.81 -21.35 11.68
C SER A 21 -8.18 -20.48 10.48
N LEU A 22 -8.08 -21.02 9.26
CA LEU A 22 -8.52 -20.33 8.04
C LEU A 22 -10.04 -20.08 8.02
N GLU A 23 -10.85 -21.07 8.39
CA GLU A 23 -12.31 -20.93 8.43
C GLU A 23 -12.75 -19.83 9.41
N VAL A 24 -12.16 -19.80 10.61
CA VAL A 24 -12.42 -18.77 11.64
C VAL A 24 -11.96 -17.39 11.15
N MET A 25 -10.71 -17.26 10.69
CA MET A 25 -10.17 -15.99 10.24
C MET A 25 -10.95 -15.42 9.05
N ARG A 26 -11.30 -16.27 8.08
CA ARG A 26 -12.10 -15.86 6.91
C ARG A 26 -13.50 -15.39 7.33
N GLY A 27 -14.16 -16.14 8.21
CA GLY A 27 -15.48 -15.77 8.71
C GLY A 27 -15.48 -14.44 9.43
N TRP A 28 -14.44 -14.17 10.23
CA TRP A 28 -14.26 -12.92 10.93
C TRP A 28 -13.91 -11.76 10.00
N LEU A 29 -12.92 -11.92 9.10
CA LEU A 29 -12.52 -10.87 8.14
C LEU A 29 -13.66 -10.42 7.22
N ALA A 30 -14.65 -11.28 6.95
CA ALA A 30 -15.81 -10.93 6.15
C ALA A 30 -16.73 -9.88 6.82
N ILE A 31 -16.63 -9.71 8.14
CA ILE A 31 -17.44 -8.77 8.92
C ILE A 31 -16.58 -7.78 9.72
N ALA A 32 -15.25 -7.85 9.60
CA ALA A 32 -14.34 -7.00 10.34
C ALA A 32 -14.45 -5.54 9.91
N GLU A 33 -14.45 -4.63 10.87
CA GLU A 33 -14.42 -3.20 10.60
C GLU A 33 -12.99 -2.73 10.24
N PRO A 34 -12.86 -1.61 9.50
CA PRO A 34 -11.54 -1.04 9.22
C PRO A 34 -10.76 -0.70 10.50
N GLY A 35 -9.55 -1.22 10.62
CA GLY A 35 -8.61 -1.08 11.74
C GLY A 35 -8.60 -2.27 12.69
N GLU A 36 -9.63 -3.13 12.65
CA GLU A 36 -9.68 -4.32 13.52
C GLU A 36 -8.60 -5.37 13.23
N PRO A 37 -8.16 -5.61 11.97
CA PRO A 37 -7.05 -6.52 11.66
C PRO A 37 -5.74 -6.11 12.35
N GLU A 38 -5.39 -4.82 12.30
CA GLU A 38 -4.22 -4.31 13.01
C GLU A 38 -4.36 -4.47 14.53
N GLN A 39 -5.53 -4.15 15.09
CA GLN A 39 -5.80 -4.32 16.53
C GLN A 39 -5.70 -5.78 16.97
N LEU A 40 -6.24 -6.72 16.18
CA LEU A 40 -6.16 -8.15 16.45
C LEU A 40 -4.70 -8.63 16.54
N LEU A 41 -3.81 -8.14 15.67
CA LEU A 41 -2.38 -8.49 15.72
C LEU A 41 -1.66 -7.92 16.95
N VAL A 42 -1.98 -6.69 17.33
CA VAL A 42 -1.43 -6.05 18.54
C VAL A 42 -1.81 -6.85 19.79
N GLU A 43 -3.08 -7.26 19.88
CA GLU A 43 -3.63 -7.99 21.03
C GLU A 43 -3.29 -9.48 21.06
N THR A 44 -2.96 -10.07 19.91
CA THR A 44 -2.52 -11.47 19.83
C THR A 44 -1.20 -11.66 20.58
N ASN A 45 -1.07 -12.78 21.30
CA ASN A 45 0.18 -13.15 21.97
C ASN A 45 1.36 -13.16 20.98
N ALA A 46 2.48 -12.56 21.39
CA ALA A 46 3.67 -12.41 20.54
C ALA A 46 4.16 -13.74 19.92
N SER A 47 3.95 -14.87 20.59
CA SER A 47 4.33 -16.20 20.08
C SER A 47 3.46 -16.69 18.91
N PHE A 48 2.21 -16.22 18.79
CA PHE A 48 1.29 -16.59 17.72
C PHE A 48 1.13 -15.51 16.65
N ARG A 49 1.45 -14.24 16.97
CA ARG A 49 1.31 -13.10 16.07
C ARG A 49 1.86 -13.34 14.65
N PRO A 50 3.07 -13.89 14.44
CA PRO A 50 3.58 -14.12 13.08
C PRO A 50 2.70 -15.08 12.25
N ARG A 51 2.12 -16.11 12.90
CA ARG A 51 1.23 -17.07 12.23
C ARG A 51 -0.12 -16.45 11.89
N VAL A 52 -0.64 -15.61 12.80
CA VAL A 52 -1.88 -14.86 12.58
C VAL A 52 -1.72 -13.85 11.45
N ALA A 53 -0.61 -13.11 11.43
CA ALA A 53 -0.27 -12.18 10.35
C ALA A 53 -0.20 -12.88 8.99
N LEU A 54 0.43 -14.06 8.94
CA LEU A 54 0.55 -14.84 7.71
C LEU A 54 -0.82 -15.31 7.18
N LEU A 55 -1.68 -15.84 8.06
CA LEU A 55 -3.05 -16.21 7.70
C LEU A 55 -3.85 -15.01 7.17
N MET A 56 -3.71 -13.86 7.82
CA MET A 56 -4.40 -12.64 7.44
C MET A 56 -3.91 -12.11 6.09
N ARG A 57 -2.60 -12.11 5.87
CA ARG A 57 -1.98 -11.75 4.59
C ARG A 57 -2.49 -12.63 3.45
N ASP A 58 -2.56 -13.94 3.67
CA ASP A 58 -3.01 -14.90 2.65
C ASP A 58 -4.47 -14.65 2.26
N LEU A 59 -5.34 -14.35 3.24
CA LEU A 59 -6.77 -14.08 3.01
C LEU A 59 -7.04 -12.70 2.38
N LEU A 60 -6.32 -11.67 2.83
CA LEU A 60 -6.50 -10.29 2.34
C LEU A 60 -5.82 -10.05 0.99
N SER A 61 -4.74 -10.77 0.67
CA SER A 61 -3.93 -10.51 -0.54
C SER A 61 -3.95 -11.62 -1.57
N ARG A 62 -3.90 -12.89 -1.17
CA ARG A 62 -3.69 -13.98 -2.13
C ARG A 62 -5.00 -14.61 -2.56
N TYR A 63 -5.67 -15.31 -1.66
CA TYR A 63 -6.93 -15.98 -1.99
C TYR A 63 -7.96 -15.75 -0.88
N PRO A 64 -9.18 -15.27 -1.20
CA PRO A 64 -9.74 -15.12 -2.55
C PRO A 64 -9.47 -13.75 -3.21
N SER A 65 -8.75 -12.86 -2.54
CA SER A 65 -8.77 -11.43 -2.88
C SER A 65 -7.89 -11.05 -4.08
N THR A 66 -6.74 -11.72 -4.24
CA THR A 66 -5.69 -11.44 -5.24
C THR A 66 -5.21 -9.99 -5.28
N ILE A 67 -5.28 -9.27 -4.15
CA ILE A 67 -4.90 -7.86 -4.03
C ILE A 67 -3.42 -7.72 -3.64
N VAL A 68 -2.72 -6.89 -4.38
CA VAL A 68 -1.33 -6.49 -4.11
C VAL A 68 -1.21 -4.97 -4.19
N GLY A 69 -0.15 -4.43 -3.60
CA GLY A 69 0.10 -3.00 -3.59
C GLY A 69 1.55 -2.68 -3.92
N ALA A 70 1.77 -1.59 -4.65
CA ALA A 70 3.07 -0.96 -4.78
C ALA A 70 3.11 0.26 -3.85
N PRO A 71 3.77 0.17 -2.67
CA PRO A 71 3.99 1.33 -1.83
C PRO A 71 4.96 2.29 -2.52
N MET A 72 4.67 3.59 -2.42
CA MET A 72 5.45 4.61 -3.10
C MET A 72 5.50 5.91 -2.35
N LEU A 73 6.59 6.64 -2.54
CA LEU A 73 6.67 8.06 -2.26
C LEU A 73 6.42 8.84 -3.53
N LEU A 74 5.65 9.91 -3.41
CA LEU A 74 5.34 10.83 -4.50
C LEU A 74 5.59 12.27 -4.04
N TYR A 75 6.26 13.03 -4.89
CA TYR A 75 6.40 14.47 -4.79
C TYR A 75 5.89 15.06 -6.09
N ALA A 76 4.93 15.97 -5.99
CA ALA A 76 4.39 16.68 -7.13
C ALA A 76 4.60 18.18 -6.93
N ALA A 77 5.08 18.87 -7.96
CA ALA A 77 5.07 20.32 -8.05
C ALA A 77 4.21 20.73 -9.25
N PRO A 78 3.42 21.82 -9.15
CA PRO A 78 2.70 22.35 -10.31
C PRO A 78 3.66 22.64 -11.46
N ASP A 79 3.19 22.46 -12.69
CA ASP A 79 3.90 23.01 -13.85
C ASP A 79 3.66 24.53 -13.92
N PHE A 80 4.61 25.30 -13.41
CA PHE A 80 4.54 26.77 -13.37
C PHE A 80 4.59 27.41 -14.76
N GLU A 81 4.99 26.68 -15.80
CA GLU A 81 4.98 27.16 -17.18
C GLU A 81 3.59 27.03 -17.83
N ASP A 82 2.74 26.15 -17.30
CA ASP A 82 1.36 25.97 -17.74
C ASP A 82 0.47 27.11 -17.21
N LYS A 83 0.40 28.19 -17.98
CA LYS A 83 -0.44 29.36 -17.70
C LYS A 83 -1.93 29.13 -17.94
N SER A 84 -2.33 27.94 -18.42
CA SER A 84 -3.71 27.66 -18.83
C SER A 84 -4.60 27.18 -17.68
N SER A 85 -4.03 26.78 -16.55
CA SER A 85 -4.76 26.14 -15.46
C SER A 85 -4.59 26.87 -14.12
N THR A 86 -5.71 27.12 -13.43
CA THR A 86 -5.69 27.46 -12.01
C THR A 86 -5.40 26.16 -11.25
N TRP A 87 -4.22 26.02 -10.66
CA TRP A 87 -3.87 24.83 -9.91
C TRP A 87 -4.79 24.68 -8.69
N ALA A 88 -5.36 23.48 -8.50
CA ALA A 88 -6.06 23.11 -7.29
C ALA A 88 -5.09 23.10 -6.08
N ARG A 89 -5.61 22.92 -4.86
CA ARG A 89 -4.76 22.86 -3.65
C ARG A 89 -3.86 21.62 -3.57
N CYS A 90 -4.18 20.59 -4.32
CA CYS A 90 -3.51 19.29 -4.35
C CYS A 90 -3.54 18.74 -5.78
N LEU A 91 -2.64 17.81 -6.06
CA LEU A 91 -2.70 16.94 -7.21
C LEU A 91 -3.74 15.84 -6.96
N GLN A 92 -4.64 15.61 -7.92
CA GLN A 92 -5.47 14.41 -7.95
C GLN A 92 -4.72 13.31 -8.69
N LEU A 93 -4.51 12.16 -8.05
CA LEU A 93 -3.82 11.05 -8.69
C LEU A 93 -4.68 10.48 -9.84
N PRO A 94 -4.08 10.28 -11.02
CA PRO A 94 -4.81 9.88 -12.21
C PRO A 94 -5.25 8.41 -12.16
N PHE A 95 -6.27 8.09 -12.94
CA PHE A 95 -6.66 6.72 -13.27
C PHE A 95 -6.29 6.42 -14.73
N PRO A 96 -6.00 5.16 -15.09
CA PRO A 96 -5.61 4.83 -16.45
C PRO A 96 -6.74 5.14 -17.43
N GLY A 97 -6.49 6.12 -18.31
CA GLY A 97 -7.32 6.40 -19.47
C GLY A 97 -7.07 5.39 -20.60
N PRO A 98 -7.74 5.57 -21.76
CA PRO A 98 -7.62 4.66 -22.90
C PRO A 98 -6.19 4.45 -23.40
N GLU A 99 -5.32 5.47 -23.31
CA GLU A 99 -3.93 5.38 -23.77
C GLU A 99 -2.98 4.68 -22.79
N ALA A 100 -3.24 4.77 -21.48
CA ALA A 100 -2.39 4.17 -20.46
C ALA A 100 -2.66 2.67 -20.32
N GLY A 101 -3.93 2.27 -20.36
CA GLY A 101 -4.34 0.88 -20.20
C GLY A 101 -3.88 0.27 -18.86
N GLN A 102 -3.85 -1.06 -18.80
CA GLN A 102 -3.30 -1.80 -17.67
C GLN A 102 -1.77 -1.90 -17.75
N PRO A 103 -1.06 -1.98 -16.60
CA PRO A 103 0.40 -2.01 -16.58
C PRO A 103 0.99 -3.22 -17.31
N CYS A 104 0.38 -4.39 -17.14
CA CYS A 104 0.76 -5.65 -17.77
C CYS A 104 -0.42 -6.64 -17.74
N GLU A 105 -0.24 -7.85 -18.28
CA GLU A 105 -1.28 -8.88 -18.33
C GLU A 105 -1.64 -9.44 -16.95
N ASP A 106 -0.67 -9.46 -16.03
CA ASP A 106 -0.82 -10.05 -14.70
C ASP A 106 -1.41 -9.10 -13.66
N LEU A 107 -1.47 -7.80 -13.95
CA LEU A 107 -1.89 -6.77 -13.00
C LEU A 107 -2.97 -5.87 -13.58
N HIS A 108 -4.06 -5.74 -12.82
CA HIS A 108 -5.11 -4.78 -13.08
C HIS A 108 -5.09 -3.68 -12.02
N PHE A 109 -4.82 -2.43 -12.41
CA PHE A 109 -4.82 -1.30 -11.51
C PHE A 109 -6.24 -0.99 -11.01
N LEU A 110 -6.41 -0.96 -9.69
CA LEU A 110 -7.68 -0.70 -9.02
C LEU A 110 -7.82 0.76 -8.58
N GLY A 111 -6.73 1.37 -8.13
CA GLY A 111 -6.74 2.74 -7.65
C GLY A 111 -5.66 3.01 -6.61
N TRP A 112 -5.89 4.04 -5.82
CA TRP A 112 -4.92 4.58 -4.86
C TRP A 112 -5.43 4.43 -3.44
N LEU A 113 -4.51 4.18 -2.51
CA LEU A 113 -4.75 4.26 -1.09
C LEU A 113 -3.74 5.18 -0.44
N GLN A 114 -4.17 5.94 0.57
CA GLN A 114 -3.24 6.67 1.45
C GLN A 114 -2.59 5.69 2.43
N ALA A 115 -1.39 6.01 2.91
CA ALA A 115 -0.65 5.14 3.84
C ALA A 115 -1.42 4.84 5.15
N ASP A 116 -2.24 5.78 5.61
CA ASP A 116 -3.07 5.66 6.81
C ASP A 116 -4.37 4.88 6.59
N THR A 117 -4.62 4.36 5.37
CA THR A 117 -5.80 3.54 5.09
C THR A 117 -5.79 2.30 6.01
N PRO A 118 -6.84 2.07 6.79
CA PRO A 118 -6.95 0.88 7.64
C PRO A 118 -7.32 -0.39 6.86
N LEU A 119 -6.90 -1.55 7.35
CA LEU A 119 -7.33 -2.86 6.86
C LEU A 119 -8.70 -3.25 7.46
N PRO A 120 -9.57 -4.02 6.79
CA PRO A 120 -9.51 -4.33 5.38
C PRO A 120 -10.13 -3.20 4.54
N ILE A 121 -9.73 -3.08 3.29
CA ILE A 121 -10.53 -2.35 2.29
C ILE A 121 -11.78 -3.15 1.92
N ALA A 122 -12.87 -2.44 1.62
CA ALA A 122 -14.09 -3.09 1.17
C ALA A 122 -13.92 -3.63 -0.26
N LEU A 123 -14.40 -4.85 -0.50
CA LEU A 123 -14.50 -5.45 -1.84
C LEU A 123 -15.97 -5.62 -2.23
N PRO A 124 -16.38 -5.31 -3.48
CA PRO A 124 -15.56 -4.79 -4.59
C PRO A 124 -14.94 -3.42 -4.29
N PHE A 125 -13.75 -3.16 -4.85
CA PHE A 125 -13.02 -1.92 -4.59
C PHE A 125 -13.72 -0.74 -5.29
N HIS A 126 -13.93 0.34 -4.54
CA HIS A 126 -14.64 1.54 -4.96
C HIS A 126 -13.72 2.75 -4.76
N PRO A 127 -12.99 3.20 -5.80
CA PRO A 127 -11.97 4.25 -5.66
C PRO A 127 -12.51 5.57 -5.09
N GLU A 128 -13.77 5.90 -5.34
CA GLU A 128 -14.46 7.10 -4.86
C GLU A 128 -14.57 7.18 -3.32
N LYS A 129 -14.37 6.07 -2.61
CA LYS A 129 -14.39 6.02 -1.14
C LYS A 129 -13.04 6.38 -0.52
N TYR A 130 -11.99 6.52 -1.33
CA TYR A 130 -10.62 6.72 -0.87
C TYR A 130 -10.05 8.03 -1.41
N SER A 131 -9.30 8.73 -0.55
CA SER A 131 -8.58 9.93 -0.99
C SER A 131 -7.45 9.55 -1.93
N HIS A 132 -7.43 10.21 -3.09
CA HIS A 132 -6.37 10.12 -4.08
C HIS A 132 -5.68 11.47 -4.27
N GLU A 133 -5.71 12.31 -3.22
CA GLU A 133 -5.09 13.62 -3.23
C GLU A 133 -3.63 13.56 -2.75
N VAL A 134 -2.76 14.28 -3.44
CA VAL A 134 -1.38 14.50 -3.02
C VAL A 134 -1.12 16.01 -2.87
N PRO A 135 -0.76 16.51 -1.69
CA PRO A 135 -0.41 17.90 -1.50
C PRO A 135 0.77 18.33 -2.37
N TRP A 136 0.69 19.53 -2.95
CA TRP A 136 1.80 20.10 -3.71
C TRP A 136 3.04 20.29 -2.85
N MET A 137 4.21 20.06 -3.46
CA MET A 137 5.55 20.30 -2.92
C MET A 137 5.82 19.59 -1.59
N LYS A 138 5.13 18.47 -1.34
CA LYS A 138 5.31 17.65 -0.13
C LYS A 138 5.43 16.17 -0.49
N PRO A 139 6.51 15.50 -0.04
CA PRO A 139 6.60 14.05 -0.12
C PRO A 139 5.39 13.41 0.55
N THR A 140 4.69 12.56 -0.19
CA THR A 140 3.46 11.89 0.25
C THR A 140 3.58 10.41 -0.08
N SER A 141 3.30 9.57 0.92
CA SER A 141 3.29 8.12 0.75
C SER A 141 1.90 7.64 0.35
N VAL A 142 1.82 6.87 -0.72
CA VAL A 142 0.59 6.24 -1.23
C VAL A 142 0.85 4.80 -1.62
N VAL A 143 -0.22 4.02 -1.81
CA VAL A 143 -0.15 2.66 -2.36
C VAL A 143 -0.94 2.64 -3.65
N ALA A 144 -0.26 2.27 -4.75
CA ALA A 144 -0.94 1.86 -5.97
C ALA A 144 -1.47 0.44 -5.79
N LEU A 145 -2.79 0.29 -5.84
CA LEU A 145 -3.46 -0.98 -5.59
C LEU A 145 -3.72 -1.71 -6.91
N PHE A 146 -3.41 -3.00 -6.94
CA PHE A 146 -3.67 -3.86 -8.09
C PHE A 146 -4.40 -5.13 -7.69
N ARG A 147 -5.20 -5.62 -8.63
CA ARG A 147 -5.63 -7.02 -8.64
C ARG A 147 -4.67 -7.82 -9.50
N SER A 148 -4.02 -8.79 -8.88
CA SER A 148 -3.18 -9.77 -9.57
C SER A 148 -4.02 -10.89 -10.19
N HIS A 149 -3.49 -11.49 -11.25
CA HIS A 149 -4.02 -12.71 -11.83
C HIS A 149 -4.00 -13.86 -10.79
N PRO A 150 -5.06 -14.68 -10.67
CA PRO A 150 -5.14 -15.73 -9.63
C PRO A 150 -4.02 -16.78 -9.68
N GLY A 151 -3.41 -16.98 -10.86
CA GLY A 151 -2.28 -17.89 -11.04
C GLY A 151 -0.91 -17.30 -10.68
N LEU A 152 -0.85 -16.02 -10.30
CA LEU A 152 0.39 -15.35 -9.96
C LEU A 152 0.76 -15.59 -8.49
N PHE A 153 1.73 -16.47 -8.26
CA PHE A 153 2.24 -16.77 -6.92
C PHE A 153 3.51 -15.98 -6.59
N ASP A 154 4.39 -15.81 -7.57
CA ASP A 154 5.66 -15.10 -7.41
C ASP A 154 5.55 -13.63 -7.84
N LEU A 155 5.50 -12.71 -6.87
CA LEU A 155 5.40 -11.28 -7.15
C LEU A 155 6.73 -10.70 -7.62
N ASP A 156 7.86 -11.32 -7.29
CA ASP A 156 9.19 -10.83 -7.66
C ASP A 156 9.44 -11.02 -9.16
N SER A 157 8.68 -11.91 -9.80
CA SER A 157 8.69 -12.13 -11.25
C SER A 157 7.91 -11.06 -12.04
N VAL A 158 7.09 -10.25 -11.38
CA VAL A 158 6.25 -9.25 -12.05
C VAL A 158 6.99 -7.93 -12.16
N GLU A 159 7.24 -7.53 -13.41
CA GLU A 159 7.77 -6.22 -13.71
C GLU A 159 6.64 -5.20 -13.93
N LEU A 160 6.64 -4.13 -13.13
CA LEU A 160 5.81 -2.94 -13.35
C LEU A 160 6.60 -1.94 -14.21
N PRO A 161 6.28 -1.77 -15.50
CA PRO A 161 7.14 -0.99 -16.39
C PRO A 161 7.15 0.50 -16.02
N ASN A 162 8.35 1.09 -15.91
CA ASN A 162 8.51 2.54 -15.66
C ASN A 162 7.75 3.41 -16.68
N GLN A 163 7.66 2.94 -17.93
CA GLN A 163 6.93 3.65 -18.98
C GLN A 163 5.43 3.74 -18.69
N TRP A 164 4.83 2.77 -17.99
CA TRP A 164 3.41 2.81 -17.67
C TRP A 164 3.09 3.96 -16.71
N TRP A 165 3.93 4.19 -15.68
CA TRP A 165 3.81 5.36 -14.81
C TRP A 165 3.85 6.66 -15.62
N GLY A 166 4.78 6.79 -16.57
CA GLY A 166 4.86 7.94 -17.46
C GLY A 166 3.59 8.16 -18.30
N LYS A 167 2.98 7.08 -18.81
CA LYS A 167 1.69 7.16 -19.53
C LYS A 167 0.53 7.54 -18.61
N LEU A 168 0.49 6.97 -17.40
CA LEU A 168 -0.56 7.21 -16.41
C LEU A 168 -0.60 8.69 -15.98
N PHE A 169 0.56 9.30 -15.79
CA PHE A 169 0.68 10.70 -15.38
C PHE A 169 0.75 11.70 -16.54
N ARG A 170 0.72 11.25 -17.80
CA ARG A 170 0.93 12.09 -18.99
C ARG A 170 -0.02 13.28 -19.09
N SER A 171 -1.26 13.11 -18.65
CA SER A 171 -2.31 14.15 -18.72
C SER A 171 -2.30 15.11 -17.52
N VAL A 172 -1.36 14.96 -16.59
CA VAL A 172 -1.25 15.79 -15.41
C VAL A 172 -0.24 16.93 -15.67
N SER A 173 -0.68 18.18 -15.57
CA SER A 173 0.20 19.37 -15.61
C SER A 173 1.01 19.52 -14.31
N ALA A 174 1.96 18.63 -14.08
CA ALA A 174 2.82 18.63 -12.90
C ALA A 174 4.19 18.02 -13.16
N ASN A 175 5.19 18.52 -12.44
CA ASN A 175 6.48 17.86 -12.29
C ASN A 175 6.37 16.80 -11.19
N ILE A 176 6.48 15.53 -11.57
CA ILE A 176 6.25 14.40 -10.67
C ILE A 176 7.53 13.61 -10.47
N HIS A 177 7.90 13.41 -9.22
CA HIS A 177 8.94 12.48 -8.79
C HIS A 177 8.30 11.40 -7.93
N LEU A 178 8.49 10.14 -8.29
CA LEU A 178 7.92 9.02 -7.55
C LEU A 178 8.91 7.87 -7.40
N THR A 179 8.66 7.02 -6.42
CA THR A 179 9.26 5.68 -6.32
C THR A 179 8.20 4.63 -6.61
N ALA A 180 8.58 3.48 -7.17
CA ALA A 180 7.65 2.37 -7.42
C ALA A 180 8.45 1.08 -7.65
N ARG A 181 9.20 0.66 -6.62
CA ARG A 181 10.23 -0.39 -6.79
C ARG A 181 9.79 -1.78 -6.37
N LEU A 182 8.78 -1.87 -5.50
CA LEU A 182 8.34 -3.14 -4.92
C LEU A 182 6.87 -3.36 -5.15
N LEU A 183 6.52 -4.61 -5.44
CA LEU A 183 5.16 -5.11 -5.40
C LEU A 183 5.04 -6.04 -4.20
N LEU A 184 4.13 -5.72 -3.29
CA LEU A 184 3.97 -6.45 -2.03
C LEU A 184 2.53 -6.96 -1.90
N PRO A 185 2.29 -8.01 -1.08
CA PRO A 185 0.95 -8.31 -0.59
C PRO A 185 0.32 -7.05 0.03
N TYR A 186 -1.00 -6.91 -0.07
CA TYR A 186 -1.70 -5.68 0.29
C TYR A 186 -1.46 -5.17 1.73
N PRO A 187 -1.55 -5.99 2.80
CA PRO A 187 -1.21 -5.56 4.16
C PRO A 187 0.24 -5.09 4.28
N ASP A 188 1.17 -5.84 3.69
CA ASP A 188 2.59 -5.53 3.65
C ASP A 188 2.83 -4.19 2.93
N ALA A 189 2.15 -3.93 1.82
CA ALA A 189 2.23 -2.68 1.07
C ALA A 189 1.74 -1.48 1.91
N LEU A 190 0.63 -1.62 2.64
CA LEU A 190 0.15 -0.56 3.52
C LEU A 190 1.13 -0.29 4.68
N GLU A 191 1.66 -1.33 5.31
CA GLU A 191 2.66 -1.16 6.36
C GLU A 191 3.93 -0.50 5.82
N ALA A 192 4.39 -0.87 4.61
CA ALA A 192 5.53 -0.23 3.94
C ALA A 192 5.25 1.25 3.66
N ALA A 193 4.04 1.57 3.19
CA ALA A 193 3.64 2.96 2.98
C ALA A 193 3.63 3.78 4.28
N ARG A 194 3.24 3.18 5.42
CA ARG A 194 3.29 3.85 6.73
C ARG A 194 4.73 4.09 7.17
N VAL A 195 5.65 3.15 6.94
CA VAL A 195 7.09 3.33 7.20
C VAL A 195 7.65 4.46 6.33
N LEU A 196 7.38 4.44 5.02
CA LEU A 196 7.77 5.50 4.08
C LEU A 196 7.26 6.87 4.54
N GLN A 197 5.98 6.95 4.96
CA GLN A 197 5.37 8.19 5.43
C GLN A 197 6.04 8.71 6.71
N ALA A 198 6.20 7.84 7.71
CA ALA A 198 6.79 8.24 8.98
C ALA A 198 8.24 8.72 8.81
N CYS A 199 9.04 7.99 8.03
CA CYS A 199 10.40 8.38 7.70
C CYS A 199 10.46 9.72 6.93
N THR A 200 9.53 9.94 6.00
CA THR A 200 9.51 11.20 5.23
C THR A 200 9.06 12.41 6.05
N ARG A 201 8.21 12.21 7.07
CA ARG A 201 7.70 13.27 7.95
C ARG A 201 8.52 13.49 9.22
N GLY A 202 9.49 12.61 9.50
CA GLY A 202 10.23 12.62 10.77
C GLY A 202 9.34 12.22 11.97
N GLU A 203 8.28 11.47 11.72
CA GLU A 203 7.39 10.92 12.74
C GLU A 203 7.98 9.62 13.32
N PRO A 204 7.52 9.17 14.51
CA PRO A 204 7.87 7.86 15.03
C PRO A 204 7.55 6.76 14.02
N VAL A 205 8.55 5.97 13.65
CA VAL A 205 8.36 4.88 12.69
C VAL A 205 7.52 3.78 13.34
N PRO A 206 6.51 3.21 12.65
CA PRO A 206 5.70 2.12 13.18
C PRO A 206 6.55 0.94 13.66
N ASP A 207 6.04 0.24 14.68
CA ASP A 207 6.65 -0.98 15.18
C ASP A 207 6.81 -2.01 14.07
N LYS A 208 7.94 -2.73 14.08
CA LYS A 208 8.24 -3.77 13.10
C LYS A 208 7.36 -4.99 13.30
N GLY A 209 7.04 -5.66 12.19
CA GLY A 209 6.62 -7.06 12.19
C GLY A 209 5.13 -7.27 12.41
N LEU A 210 4.29 -6.33 11.98
CA LEU A 210 2.86 -6.60 11.86
C LEU A 210 2.58 -7.51 10.65
N PHE A 211 3.15 -7.17 9.49
CA PHE A 211 3.07 -7.93 8.24
C PHE A 211 4.42 -7.96 7.50
N LEU A 212 5.14 -6.85 7.47
CA LEU A 212 6.42 -6.73 6.79
C LEU A 212 7.50 -7.60 7.41
N THR A 213 8.33 -8.15 6.52
CA THR A 213 9.62 -8.74 6.90
C THR A 213 10.63 -7.66 7.27
N ASP A 214 11.63 -8.00 8.07
CA ASP A 214 12.69 -7.08 8.46
C ASP A 214 13.43 -6.48 7.24
N SER A 215 13.62 -7.27 6.19
CA SER A 215 14.27 -6.82 4.95
C SER A 215 13.43 -5.78 4.22
N ALA A 216 12.13 -6.04 4.02
CA ALA A 216 11.23 -5.10 3.34
C ALA A 216 11.04 -3.81 4.16
N TRP A 217 11.00 -3.92 5.49
CA TRP A 217 10.96 -2.76 6.37
C TRP A 217 12.22 -1.89 6.25
N ASN A 218 13.42 -2.50 6.27
CA ASN A 218 14.68 -1.77 6.13
C ASN A 218 14.77 -1.11 4.75
N LEU A 219 14.34 -1.79 3.69
CA LEU A 219 14.31 -1.26 2.34
C LEU A 219 13.38 -0.04 2.24
N ALA A 220 12.18 -0.09 2.81
CA ALA A 220 11.27 1.05 2.85
C ALA A 220 11.90 2.27 3.56
N ARG A 221 12.58 2.05 4.69
CA ARG A 221 13.28 3.13 5.41
C ARG A 221 14.40 3.74 4.55
N ASP A 222 15.22 2.91 3.93
CA ASP A 222 16.36 3.37 3.13
C ASP A 222 15.87 4.10 1.85
N GLU A 223 14.77 3.63 1.25
CA GLU A 223 14.10 4.28 0.13
C GLU A 223 13.55 5.66 0.50
N ALA A 224 12.95 5.82 1.68
CA ALA A 224 12.50 7.12 2.17
C ALA A 224 13.64 8.13 2.31
N ALA A 225 14.79 7.69 2.84
CA ALA A 225 15.97 8.54 2.97
C ALA A 225 16.52 8.98 1.61
N LEU A 226 16.64 8.05 0.65
CA LEU A 226 17.09 8.35 -0.70
C LEU A 226 16.13 9.30 -1.43
N PHE A 227 14.82 9.10 -1.27
CA PHE A 227 13.80 9.96 -1.90
C PHE A 227 13.83 11.38 -1.35
N GLN A 228 13.98 11.56 -0.04
CA GLN A 228 14.14 12.89 0.55
C GLN A 228 15.36 13.62 0.00
N GLU A 229 16.49 12.94 -0.11
CA GLU A 229 17.72 13.56 -0.61
C GLU A 229 17.60 13.90 -2.10
N SER A 230 17.01 13.00 -2.90
CA SER A 230 16.66 13.25 -4.30
C SER A 230 15.76 14.48 -4.45
N CYS A 231 14.69 14.58 -3.65
CA CYS A 231 13.80 15.74 -3.66
C CYS A 231 14.53 17.04 -3.32
N ARG A 232 15.41 17.02 -2.32
CA ARG A 232 16.20 18.21 -1.93
C ARG A 232 17.14 18.66 -3.04
N HIS A 233 17.69 17.75 -3.84
CA HIS A 233 18.56 18.10 -4.96
C HIS A 233 17.77 18.61 -6.17
N LEU A 234 16.66 17.96 -6.50
CA LEU A 234 15.89 18.24 -7.71
C LEU A 234 14.99 19.48 -7.59
N PHE A 235 14.46 19.75 -6.39
CA PHE A 235 13.44 20.78 -6.17
C PHE A 235 13.89 21.91 -5.24
N ARG A 236 15.19 22.00 -4.92
CA ARG A 236 15.75 23.08 -4.07
C ARG A 236 15.46 24.47 -4.63
N ASP A 237 15.50 24.60 -5.94
CA ASP A 237 15.36 25.88 -6.65
C ASP A 237 13.89 26.25 -6.90
N ALA A 238 12.95 25.30 -6.77
CA ALA A 238 11.51 25.54 -6.91
C ALA A 238 10.86 26.15 -5.66
N LEU A 239 11.63 26.29 -4.57
CA LEU A 239 11.23 26.91 -3.30
C LEU A 239 11.81 28.34 -3.13
N GLY A 240 12.39 28.91 -4.20
CA GLY A 240 12.94 30.27 -4.25
C GLY A 240 11.91 31.34 -4.51
#